data_AF-A0A7L2SS63-F1
#
_entry.id   AF-A0A7L2SS63-F1
#
_cell.length_a   1.000
_cell.length_b   1.000
_cell.length_c   1.000
_cell.angle_alpha   90.00
_cell.angle_beta   90.00
_cell.angle_gamma   90.00
#
_symmetry.space_group_name_H-M   'P 1'
#
loop_
_entity.id
_entity.type
_entity.pdbx_description
1 polymer ?
#
loop_
_entity_poly.entity_id
_entity_poly.type
_entity_poly.pdbx_seq_one_letter_code
_entity_poly.pdbx_strand_id
1 'polypeptide(L)'
;VVHCSAGIGRSGTFCLVDTCLLLMDKRKDPSSVDVKQVLLEMRKYRMGLIQTADQLRFSYLAVIEGAKFIMGDASVQEQWKELSNEDLEPPPEHTPPPPRPPKRTSEMHNGRVPEHPESFPRQQAAEGEGGSAEQ
;
A
#
# COMPACT_ATOMS: atom_id res chain seq x y z
N VAL A 1 -13.78 -0.22 -15.83
CA VAL A 1 -14.29 -0.24 -14.43
C VAL A 1 -13.45 -1.23 -13.65
N VAL A 2 -12.76 -0.82 -12.58
CA VAL A 2 -11.96 -1.69 -11.70
C VAL A 2 -12.65 -1.74 -10.34
N HIS A 3 -12.93 -2.93 -9.82
CA HIS A 3 -13.61 -3.08 -8.54
C HIS A 3 -12.96 -4.12 -7.64
N CYS A 4 -13.10 -3.86 -6.35
CA CYS A 4 -13.11 -4.84 -5.28
C CYS A 4 -14.13 -4.31 -4.25
N SER A 5 -14.34 -4.95 -3.11
CA SER A 5 -15.41 -4.56 -2.17
C SER A 5 -15.41 -3.06 -1.83
N ALA A 6 -14.24 -2.47 -1.54
CA ALA A 6 -14.06 -1.02 -1.35
C ALA A 6 -13.41 -0.30 -2.56
N GLY A 7 -12.97 -1.05 -3.57
CA GLY A 7 -12.33 -0.51 -4.77
C GLY A 7 -10.94 0.12 -4.58
N ILE A 8 -10.20 -0.23 -3.52
CA ILE A 8 -8.91 0.42 -3.19
C ILE A 8 -7.72 -0.53 -2.99
N GLY A 9 -7.90 -1.69 -2.34
CA GLY A 9 -6.79 -2.65 -2.11
C GLY A 9 -6.37 -3.38 -3.39
N ARG A 10 -7.06 -4.47 -3.72
CA ARG A 10 -6.81 -5.27 -4.94
C ARG A 10 -6.91 -4.45 -6.22
N SER A 11 -7.89 -3.54 -6.29
CA SER A 11 -8.05 -2.62 -7.41
C SER A 11 -6.82 -1.72 -7.58
N GLY A 12 -6.26 -1.20 -6.48
CA GLY A 12 -5.02 -0.43 -6.52
C GLY A 12 -3.84 -1.25 -7.01
N THR A 13 -3.71 -2.50 -6.56
CA THR A 13 -2.65 -3.43 -7.00
C THR A 13 -2.72 -3.66 -8.51
N PHE A 14 -3.89 -4.00 -9.03
CA PHE A 14 -4.09 -4.25 -10.45
C PHE A 14 -3.69 -3.03 -11.29
N CYS A 15 -4.25 -1.84 -10.99
CA CYS A 15 -3.96 -0.63 -11.75
C CYS A 15 -2.50 -0.19 -11.64
N LEU A 16 -1.87 -0.36 -10.47
CA LEU A 16 -0.48 0.06 -10.26
C LEU A 16 0.47 -0.77 -11.12
N VAL A 17 0.30 -2.10 -11.12
CA VAL A 17 1.14 -3.00 -11.92
C VAL A 17 1.00 -2.68 -13.41
N ASP A 18 -0.25 -2.58 -13.90
CA ASP A 18 -0.54 -2.25 -15.31
C ASP A 18 0.09 -0.91 -15.72
N THR A 19 -0.12 0.14 -14.92
CA THR A 19 0.42 1.47 -15.20
C THR A 19 1.95 1.46 -15.25
N CYS A 20 2.61 0.77 -14.31
CA CYS A 20 4.06 0.65 -14.29
C CYS A 20 4.58 -0.05 -15.55
N LEU A 21 4.02 -1.21 -15.93
CA LEU A 21 4.45 -1.94 -17.11
C LEU A 21 4.24 -1.13 -18.41
N LEU A 22 3.10 -0.43 -18.51
CA LEU A 22 2.81 0.45 -19.64
C LEU A 22 3.78 1.63 -19.73
N LEU A 23 4.21 2.20 -18.59
CA LEU A 23 5.23 3.25 -18.58
C LEU A 23 6.61 2.73 -19.00
N MET A 24 6.97 1.51 -18.57
CA MET A 24 8.23 0.86 -18.96
C MET A 24 8.26 0.62 -20.47
N ASP A 25 7.17 0.10 -21.05
CA ASP A 25 7.07 -0.16 -22.48
C ASP A 25 7.15 1.11 -23.32
N LYS A 26 6.48 2.19 -22.89
CA LYS A 26 6.51 3.49 -23.59
C LYS A 26 7.89 4.14 -23.56
N ARG A 27 8.63 4.01 -22.46
CA ARG A 27 9.95 4.64 -22.29
C ARG A 27 11.10 3.78 -22.80
N LYS A 28 10.86 2.48 -23.05
CA LYS A 28 11.88 1.48 -23.42
C LYS A 28 13.05 1.41 -22.44
N ASP A 29 12.80 1.79 -21.18
CA ASP A 29 13.77 1.77 -20.09
C ASP A 29 13.08 1.33 -18.78
N PRO A 30 13.32 0.10 -18.32
CA PRO A 30 12.83 -0.42 -17.06
C PRO A 30 13.23 0.40 -15.82
N SER A 31 14.41 1.03 -15.85
CA SER A 31 14.93 1.80 -14.72
C SER A 31 14.23 3.14 -14.54
N SER A 32 13.46 3.57 -15.55
CA SER A 32 12.76 4.85 -15.56
C SER A 32 11.48 4.88 -14.72
N VAL A 33 11.01 3.74 -14.19
CA VAL A 33 9.73 3.65 -13.48
C VAL A 33 9.93 3.49 -11.97
N ASP A 34 9.58 4.54 -11.22
CA ASP A 34 9.48 4.50 -9.76
C ASP A 34 8.05 4.14 -9.32
N VAL A 35 7.87 2.89 -8.88
CA VAL A 35 6.59 2.35 -8.42
C VAL A 35 5.96 3.17 -7.28
N LYS A 36 6.77 3.74 -6.37
CA LYS A 36 6.23 4.56 -5.26
C LYS A 36 5.67 5.87 -5.80
N GLN A 37 6.38 6.51 -6.71
CA GLN A 37 5.93 7.77 -7.30
C GLN A 37 4.67 7.56 -8.13
N VAL A 38 4.58 6.48 -8.91
CA VAL A 38 3.35 6.12 -9.63
C VAL A 38 2.18 5.90 -8.67
N LEU A 39 2.37 5.16 -7.57
CA LEU A 39 1.33 4.97 -6.56
C LEU A 39 0.90 6.29 -5.89
N LEU A 40 1.85 7.15 -5.54
CA LEU A 40 1.56 8.47 -4.95
C LEU A 40 0.76 9.34 -5.92
N GLU A 41 1.08 9.30 -7.21
CA GLU A 41 0.34 9.99 -8.25
C GLU A 41 -1.09 9.45 -8.38
N MET A 42 -1.26 8.14 -8.45
CA MET A 42 -2.59 7.51 -8.52
C MET A 42 -3.46 7.84 -7.30
N ARG A 43 -2.85 7.97 -6.11
CA ARG A 43 -3.56 8.32 -4.87
C ARG A 43 -4.15 9.73 -4.86
N LYS A 44 -3.71 10.63 -5.76
CA LYS A 44 -4.35 11.93 -5.97
C LYS A 44 -5.76 11.80 -6.56
N TYR A 45 -6.02 10.74 -7.33
CA TYR A 45 -7.31 10.50 -7.98
C TYR A 45 -8.24 9.59 -7.16
N ARG A 46 -7.67 8.70 -6.34
CA ARG A 46 -8.43 7.83 -5.43
C ARG A 46 -7.61 7.52 -4.18
N MET A 47 -8.11 7.89 -3.02
CA MET A 47 -7.43 7.61 -1.75
C MET A 47 -7.32 6.11 -1.45
N GLY A 48 -6.34 5.74 -0.63
CA GLY A 48 -6.26 4.41 -0.02
C GLY A 48 -5.87 3.26 -0.97
N LEU A 49 -5.43 3.57 -2.20
CA LEU A 49 -4.92 2.54 -3.11
C LEU A 49 -3.75 1.80 -2.46
N ILE A 50 -3.77 0.46 -2.51
CA ILE A 50 -2.85 -0.42 -1.78
C ILE A 50 -3.04 -0.28 -0.25
N GLN A 51 -3.69 -1.27 0.36
CA GLN A 51 -4.09 -1.24 1.77
C GLN A 51 -3.11 -1.95 2.71
N THR A 52 -2.26 -2.84 2.21
CA THR A 52 -1.31 -3.60 3.02
C THR A 52 0.09 -3.56 2.43
N ALA A 53 1.11 -3.74 3.29
CA ALA A 53 2.50 -3.84 2.85
C ALA A 53 2.69 -5.01 1.86
N ASP A 54 2.00 -6.13 2.07
CA ASP A 54 2.07 -7.28 1.16
C ASP A 54 1.50 -6.98 -0.23
N GLN A 55 0.45 -6.15 -0.34
CA GLN A 55 -0.04 -5.70 -1.65
C GLN A 55 0.99 -4.84 -2.38
N LEU A 56 1.71 -3.98 -1.64
CA LEU A 56 2.80 -3.19 -2.23
C LEU A 56 3.95 -4.10 -2.66
N ARG A 57 4.38 -5.02 -1.79
CA ARG A 57 5.43 -6.02 -2.09
C ARG A 57 5.06 -6.86 -3.31
N PHE A 58 3.83 -7.35 -3.38
CA PHE A 58 3.32 -8.08 -4.54
C PHE A 58 3.35 -7.23 -5.80
N SER A 59 2.99 -5.94 -5.71
CA SER A 59 3.03 -5.03 -6.87
C SER A 59 4.46 -4.92 -7.42
N TYR A 60 5.47 -4.80 -6.56
CA TYR A 60 6.88 -4.82 -6.98
C TYR A 60 7.26 -6.13 -7.68
N LEU A 61 6.91 -7.28 -7.09
CA LEU A 61 7.19 -8.58 -7.67
C LEU A 61 6.54 -8.74 -9.05
N ALA A 62 5.28 -8.37 -9.19
CA ALA A 62 4.53 -8.45 -10.44
C ALA A 62 5.12 -7.52 -11.52
N VAL A 63 5.55 -6.30 -11.15
CA VAL A 63 6.21 -5.38 -12.09
C VAL A 63 7.57 -5.92 -12.53
N ILE A 64 8.40 -6.43 -11.61
CA ILE A 64 9.72 -7.00 -11.94
C ILE A 64 9.57 -8.21 -12.86
N GLU A 65 8.60 -9.09 -12.57
CA GLU A 65 8.33 -10.26 -13.39
C GLU A 65 7.80 -9.87 -14.77
N GLY A 66 6.79 -9.00 -14.82
CA GLY A 66 6.20 -8.50 -16.07
C GLY A 66 7.19 -7.76 -16.97
N ALA A 67 8.20 -7.10 -16.37
CA ALA A 67 9.24 -6.40 -17.12
C ALA A 67 10.04 -7.33 -18.03
N LYS A 68 10.20 -8.62 -17.68
CA LYS A 68 10.92 -9.59 -18.53
C LYS A 68 10.32 -9.67 -19.93
N PHE A 69 8.99 -9.70 -20.01
CA PHE A 69 8.26 -9.69 -21.27
C PHE A 69 8.50 -8.40 -22.06
N ILE A 70 8.39 -7.24 -21.39
CA ILE A 70 8.63 -5.93 -22.01
C ILE A 70 10.07 -5.78 -22.52
N MET A 71 11.04 -6.41 -21.86
CA MET A 71 12.45 -6.44 -22.27
C MET A 71 12.75 -7.42 -23.40
N GLY A 72 11.74 -8.13 -23.92
CA GLY A 72 11.86 -8.98 -25.12
C GLY A 72 11.94 -10.48 -24.84
N ASP A 73 11.84 -10.93 -23.59
CA ASP A 73 11.71 -12.35 -23.29
C ASP A 73 10.25 -12.77 -23.44
N ALA A 74 9.83 -13.10 -24.66
CA ALA A 74 8.46 -13.54 -24.93
C ALA A 74 8.13 -14.93 -24.32
N SER A 75 9.14 -15.74 -23.99
CA SER A 75 8.95 -17.11 -23.49
C SER A 75 8.28 -17.14 -22.11
N VAL A 76 8.42 -16.07 -21.34
CA VAL A 76 7.81 -15.96 -20.01
C VAL A 76 6.28 -16.02 -20.06
N GLN A 77 5.65 -15.63 -21.17
CA GLN A 77 4.20 -15.68 -21.29
C GLN A 77 3.68 -17.13 -21.28
N GLU A 78 4.38 -18.05 -21.95
CA GLU A 78 4.06 -19.48 -21.92
C GLU A 78 4.34 -20.08 -20.53
N GLN A 79 5.46 -19.69 -19.90
CA GLN A 79 5.80 -20.12 -18.54
C GLN A 79 4.75 -19.67 -17.50
N TRP A 80 4.27 -18.43 -17.56
CA TRP A 80 3.22 -17.96 -16.66
C TRP A 80 1.92 -18.72 -16.87
N LYS A 81 1.58 -19.03 -18.13
CA LYS A 81 0.42 -19.84 -18.44
C LYS A 81 0.53 -21.23 -17.81
N GLU A 82 1.66 -21.91 -17.95
CA GLU A 82 1.90 -23.21 -17.34
C GLU A 82 1.84 -23.16 -15.80
N LEU A 83 2.55 -22.20 -15.18
CA LEU A 83 2.59 -22.05 -13.72
C LEU A 83 1.24 -21.67 -13.10
N SER A 84 0.38 -20.98 -13.85
CA SER A 84 -0.93 -20.55 -13.39
C SER A 84 -1.90 -21.72 -13.17
N ASN A 85 -1.69 -22.84 -13.86
CA ASN A 85 -2.61 -23.99 -13.90
C ASN A 85 -4.05 -23.63 -14.28
N GLU A 86 -4.26 -22.53 -15.02
CA GLU A 86 -5.60 -22.02 -15.39
C GLU A 86 -6.37 -22.97 -16.33
N ASP A 87 -5.67 -23.77 -17.13
CA ASP A 87 -6.26 -24.72 -18.08
C ASP A 87 -6.68 -26.07 -17.43
N LEU A 88 -6.42 -26.27 -16.13
CA LEU A 88 -6.84 -27.49 -15.42
C LEU A 88 -8.36 -27.48 -15.18
N GLU A 89 -9.00 -28.65 -15.33
CA GLU A 89 -10.41 -28.81 -15.00
C GLU A 89 -10.69 -28.33 -13.56
N PRO A 90 -11.79 -27.57 -13.34
CA PRO A 90 -12.12 -27.08 -12.02
C PRO A 90 -12.29 -28.26 -11.06
N PRO A 91 -11.90 -28.10 -9.77
CA PRO A 91 -12.15 -29.13 -8.78
C PRO A 91 -13.63 -29.50 -8.73
N PRO A 92 -13.98 -30.78 -8.47
CA PRO A 92 -15.36 -31.19 -8.35
C PRO A 92 -16.10 -30.31 -7.33
N GLU A 93 -17.34 -29.91 -7.65
CA GLU A 93 -18.17 -28.97 -6.88
C GLU A 93 -18.37 -29.35 -5.40
N HIS A 94 -18.04 -30.59 -5.03
CA HIS A 94 -18.21 -31.13 -3.68
C HIS A 94 -16.98 -30.93 -2.79
N THR A 95 -15.98 -30.18 -3.24
CA THR A 95 -14.89 -29.76 -2.37
C THR A 95 -15.40 -28.67 -1.41
N PRO A 96 -15.32 -28.87 -0.08
CA PRO A 96 -15.74 -27.85 0.87
C PRO A 96 -14.92 -26.58 0.65
N PRO A 97 -15.53 -25.38 0.73
CA PRO A 97 -14.80 -24.13 0.53
C PRO A 97 -13.65 -24.04 1.55
N PRO A 98 -12.51 -23.43 1.17
CA PRO A 98 -11.40 -23.24 2.08
C PRO A 98 -11.87 -22.47 3.33
N PRO A 99 -11.30 -22.77 4.52
CA PRO A 99 -11.69 -22.12 5.75
C PRO A 99 -11.57 -20.61 5.60
N ARG A 100 -12.66 -19.89 5.91
CA ARG A 100 -12.66 -18.43 5.87
C ARG A 100 -11.59 -17.91 6.84
N PRO A 101 -10.78 -16.92 6.43
CA PRO A 101 -9.86 -16.28 7.35
C PRO A 101 -10.63 -15.71 8.55
N PRO A 102 -10.06 -15.76 9.77
CA PRO A 102 -10.72 -15.27 10.97
C PRO A 102 -11.15 -13.82 10.78
N LYS A 103 -12.37 -13.48 11.26
CA LYS A 103 -12.85 -12.11 11.29
C LYS A 103 -11.83 -11.29 12.07
N ARG A 104 -11.11 -10.39 11.39
CA ARG A 104 -10.22 -9.43 12.04
C ARG A 104 -11.12 -8.56 12.91
N THR A 105 -11.11 -8.77 14.23
CA THR A 105 -11.70 -7.83 15.17
C THR A 105 -10.97 -6.51 14.97
N SER A 106 -11.68 -5.51 14.47
CA SER A 106 -11.17 -4.14 14.44
C SER A 106 -11.26 -3.56 15.84
N GLU A 107 -10.42 -4.04 16.76
CA GLU A 107 -10.05 -3.23 17.91
C GLU A 107 -8.86 -2.38 17.48
N MET A 108 -9.17 -1.32 16.74
CA MET A 108 -8.26 -0.19 16.62
C MET A 108 -8.32 0.53 17.97
N HIS A 109 -7.38 0.21 18.87
CA HIS A 109 -7.10 1.10 19.99
C HIS A 109 -6.48 2.36 19.37
N ASN A 110 -7.35 3.31 19.03
CA ASN A 110 -6.94 4.64 18.61
C ASN A 110 -6.13 5.22 19.78
N GLY A 111 -4.93 5.73 19.47
CA GLY A 111 -3.92 6.13 20.45
C GLY A 111 -4.50 6.86 21.65
N ARG A 112 -4.51 6.19 22.80
CA ARG A 112 -4.69 6.83 24.10
C ARG A 112 -3.33 7.43 24.45
N VAL A 113 -3.22 8.75 24.34
CA VAL A 113 -2.15 9.51 24.99
C VAL A 113 -2.25 9.19 26.48
N PRO A 114 -1.19 8.73 27.16
CA PRO A 114 -1.23 8.60 28.61
C PRO A 114 -1.44 9.99 29.21
N GLU A 115 -2.57 10.19 29.89
CA GLU A 115 -2.78 11.38 30.71
C GLU A 115 -1.77 11.32 31.86
N HIS A 116 -0.75 12.16 31.78
CA HIS A 116 0.13 12.44 32.91
C HIS A 116 -0.58 13.46 33.79
N PRO A 117 -0.91 13.17 35.06
CA PRO A 117 -1.34 14.21 35.98
C PRO A 117 -0.07 14.96 36.42
N GLU A 118 0.26 16.05 35.72
CA GLU A 118 1.19 17.04 36.26
C GLU A 118 0.51 17.79 37.40
N SER A 119 0.73 17.28 38.61
CA SER A 119 0.58 18.03 39.85
C SER A 119 1.56 19.20 39.82
N PHE A 120 1.06 20.43 39.73
CA PHE A 120 1.82 21.63 40.06
C PHE A 120 1.93 21.76 41.59
N PRO A 121 3.15 21.96 42.13
CA PRO A 121 3.33 22.80 43.30
C PRO A 121 3.86 24.18 42.88
N ARG A 122 3.16 25.19 43.37
CA ARG A 122 3.46 26.62 43.23
C ARG A 122 4.69 26.97 44.08
N GLN A 123 5.58 27.77 43.49
CA GLN A 123 6.31 28.89 44.08
C GLN A 123 7.68 28.65 44.76
N GLN A 124 8.73 29.19 44.14
CA GLN A 124 9.56 30.28 44.70
C GLN A 124 10.41 30.88 43.57
N ALA A 125 10.05 32.08 43.10
CA ALA A 125 10.91 32.91 42.28
C ALA A 125 11.50 34.00 43.18
N ALA A 126 12.82 34.07 43.18
CA ALA A 126 13.63 35.00 43.94
C ALA A 126 13.40 36.45 43.48
N GLU A 127 13.57 37.33 44.46
CA GLU A 127 13.51 38.78 44.38
C GLU A 127 14.53 39.34 43.37
N GLY A 128 14.12 40.38 42.67
CA GLY A 128 14.96 41.15 41.76
C GLY A 128 14.29 42.49 41.48
N GLU A 129 14.69 43.49 42.26
CA GLU A 129 14.27 44.89 42.19
C GLU A 129 14.43 45.53 40.80
N GLY A 130 13.61 46.54 40.51
CA GLY A 130 13.85 47.44 39.39
C GLY A 130 12.64 48.24 38.95
N GLY A 131 12.04 49.01 39.86
CA GLY A 131 11.06 50.02 39.48
C GLY A 131 11.74 51.27 38.90
N SER A 132 11.23 51.78 37.78
CA SER A 132 11.10 53.22 37.56
C SER A 132 9.99 53.48 36.55
N ALA A 133 9.06 54.34 36.95
CA ALA A 133 7.87 54.74 36.25
C ALA A 133 8.09 56.01 35.41
N GLU A 134 7.37 56.08 34.30
CA GLU A 134 6.64 57.26 33.78
C GLU A 134 7.35 58.62 33.69
N GLN A 135 7.54 59.11 32.45
CA GLN A 135 6.65 60.08 31.77
C GLN A 135 7.12 60.34 30.33
#